data_AF-A0A1I5D5D0-F1
#
_entry.id   AF-A0A1I5D5D0-F1
#
_cell.length_a   1.000
_cell.length_b   1.000
_cell.length_c   1.000
_cell.angle_alpha   90.00
_cell.angle_beta   90.00
_cell.angle_gamma   90.00
#
_symmetry.space_group_name_H-M   'P 1'
#
loop_
_entity.id
_entity.type
_entity.pdbx_description
1 polymer ?
#
loop_
_entity_poly.entity_id
_entity_poly.type
_entity_poly.pdbx_seq_one_letter_code
_entity_poly.pdbx_strand_id
1 'polypeptide(L)'
;MTMPNINRSPEQLADELRGLEHVDWPAVWAGPPNPGQGLDDWCALFGWKPTSAERVLTVRTATGQEIELTPVREAGWAPVGQLGWTSWELWAQHTDQNDEVLRQAAETWAAYVAAVRPVLGEPAFAGAWDDPAFPEPPHDRHWLVPREDRLEDTDPYRMAMWRENGPEGRITVLTIDVGPALDPGELRSAVINVNCYPPEAV
;
A
#
# COMPACT_ATOMS: atom_id res chain seq x y z
N MET A 1 26.45 6.39 -2.65
CA MET A 1 25.58 5.21 -2.49
C MET A 1 24.44 5.64 -1.59
N THR A 2 23.23 5.71 -2.12
CA THR A 2 22.01 6.02 -1.36
C THR A 2 21.62 4.81 -0.50
N MET A 3 21.12 5.04 0.70
CA MET A 3 20.62 3.98 1.59
C MET A 3 19.13 4.22 1.86
N PRO A 4 18.31 3.16 1.92
CA PRO A 4 16.88 3.28 2.19
C PRO A 4 16.61 3.69 3.64
N ASN A 5 15.60 4.55 3.82
CA ASN A 5 15.09 4.99 5.13
C ASN A 5 14.23 3.89 5.77
N ILE A 6 13.41 3.22 4.95
CA ILE A 6 12.68 2.01 5.30
C ILE A 6 13.13 0.92 4.33
N ASN A 7 13.50 -0.25 4.85
CA ASN A 7 14.10 -1.31 4.06
C ASN A 7 13.57 -2.69 4.46
N ARG A 8 12.25 -2.90 4.38
CA ARG A 8 11.74 -4.27 4.45
C ARG A 8 12.24 -5.00 3.20
N SER A 9 12.60 -6.27 3.36
CA SER A 9 12.98 -7.09 2.22
C SER A 9 11.72 -7.57 1.48
N PRO A 10 11.83 -7.94 0.18
CA PRO A 10 10.74 -8.56 -0.55
C PRO A 10 10.15 -9.78 0.16
N GLU A 11 10.99 -10.58 0.84
CA GLU A 11 10.57 -11.76 1.60
C GLU A 11 9.76 -11.37 2.84
N GLN A 12 10.14 -10.29 3.53
CA GLN A 12 9.39 -9.78 4.68
C GLN A 12 8.00 -9.27 4.25
N LEU A 13 7.88 -8.65 3.07
CA LEU A 13 6.57 -8.32 2.51
C LEU A 13 5.75 -9.58 2.24
N ALA A 14 6.35 -10.60 1.62
CA ALA A 14 5.65 -11.85 1.34
C ALA A 14 5.16 -12.53 2.64
N ASP A 15 5.97 -12.53 3.70
CA ASP A 15 5.59 -13.05 5.01
C ASP A 15 4.45 -12.26 5.65
N GLU A 16 4.46 -10.92 5.53
CA GLU A 16 3.37 -10.08 6.01
C GLU A 16 2.06 -10.42 5.29
N LEU A 17 2.08 -10.50 3.95
CA LEU A 17 0.90 -10.83 3.16
C LEU A 17 0.36 -12.24 3.46
N ARG A 18 1.23 -13.22 3.78
CA ARG A 18 0.80 -14.54 4.28
C ARG A 18 0.09 -14.42 5.63
N GLY A 19 0.63 -13.61 6.55
CA GLY A 19 -0.01 -13.35 7.84
C GLY A 19 -1.41 -12.75 7.70
N LEU A 20 -1.65 -12.02 6.61
CA LEU A 20 -2.92 -11.40 6.27
C LEU A 20 -3.91 -12.34 5.54
N GLU A 21 -3.53 -13.56 5.16
CA GLU A 21 -4.41 -14.51 4.43
C GLU A 21 -5.56 -15.03 5.30
N HIS A 22 -5.36 -15.15 6.61
CA HIS A 22 -6.33 -15.72 7.55
C HIS A 22 -7.10 -14.67 8.37
N VAL A 23 -6.97 -13.40 7.99
CA VAL A 23 -7.70 -12.29 8.62
C VAL A 23 -9.16 -12.31 8.17
N ASP A 24 -10.09 -12.13 9.12
CA ASP A 24 -11.52 -11.91 8.81
C ASP A 24 -11.69 -10.50 8.22
N TRP A 25 -11.55 -10.40 6.90
CA TRP A 25 -11.66 -9.15 6.15
C TRP A 25 -13.01 -8.45 6.29
N PRO A 26 -14.16 -9.14 6.26
CA PRO A 26 -15.44 -8.52 6.60
C PRO A 26 -15.43 -7.79 7.96
N ALA A 27 -14.83 -8.39 9.00
CA ALA A 27 -14.70 -7.73 10.30
C ALA A 27 -13.73 -6.53 10.26
N VAL A 28 -12.64 -6.60 9.49
CA VAL A 28 -11.72 -5.47 9.29
C VAL A 28 -12.41 -4.30 8.59
N TRP A 29 -13.16 -4.56 7.53
CA TRP A 29 -13.87 -3.52 6.76
C TRP A 29 -15.04 -2.90 7.52
N ALA A 30 -15.73 -3.68 8.36
CA ALA A 30 -16.71 -3.15 9.30
C ALA A 30 -16.08 -2.14 10.28
N GLY A 31 -14.79 -2.31 10.57
CA GLY A 31 -13.97 -1.40 11.37
C GLY A 31 -13.94 -1.75 12.85
N PRO A 32 -12.95 -1.19 13.59
CA PRO A 32 -12.78 -1.44 15.01
C PRO A 32 -13.86 -0.73 15.85
N PRO A 33 -14.12 -1.22 17.07
CA PRO A 33 -14.89 -0.47 18.05
C PRO A 33 -14.15 0.78 18.54
N ASN A 34 -14.86 1.65 19.27
CA ASN A 34 -14.29 2.82 19.92
C ASN A 34 -13.12 2.45 20.88
N PRO A 35 -12.20 3.40 21.16
CA PRO A 35 -11.02 3.13 22.00
C PRO A 35 -11.36 2.55 23.38
N GLY A 36 -10.52 1.62 23.84
CA GLY A 36 -10.64 0.92 25.13
C GLY A 36 -10.42 -0.58 24.99
N GLN A 37 -10.79 -1.37 26.00
CA GLN A 37 -10.57 -2.84 26.01
C GLN A 37 -11.16 -3.54 24.77
N GLY A 38 -12.31 -3.06 24.27
CA GLY A 38 -12.92 -3.64 23.06
C GLY A 38 -12.05 -3.48 21.81
N LEU A 39 -11.27 -2.40 21.70
CA LEU A 39 -10.31 -2.20 20.61
C LEU A 39 -9.14 -3.19 20.74
N ASP A 40 -8.62 -3.37 21.96
CA ASP A 40 -7.52 -4.29 22.22
C ASP A 40 -7.92 -5.74 21.91
N ASP A 41 -9.12 -6.14 22.34
CA ASP A 41 -9.67 -7.46 22.07
C ASP A 41 -9.90 -7.67 20.57
N TRP A 42 -10.45 -6.66 19.89
CA TRP A 42 -10.64 -6.69 18.43
C TRP A 42 -9.31 -6.82 17.69
N CYS A 43 -8.28 -6.03 18.05
CA CYS A 43 -6.94 -6.16 17.45
C CYS A 43 -6.34 -7.55 17.70
N ALA A 44 -6.53 -8.09 18.90
CA ALA A 44 -6.00 -9.39 19.28
C ALA A 44 -6.58 -10.56 18.45
N LEU A 45 -7.82 -10.44 17.96
CA LEU A 45 -8.42 -11.45 17.06
C LEU A 45 -7.60 -11.67 15.79
N PHE A 46 -6.90 -10.63 15.33
CA PHE A 46 -6.05 -10.66 14.14
C PHE A 46 -4.56 -10.83 14.46
N GLY A 47 -4.21 -11.02 15.75
CA GLY A 47 -2.83 -11.02 16.20
C GLY A 47 -2.15 -9.65 16.11
N TRP A 48 -2.94 -8.57 16.07
CA TRP A 48 -2.46 -7.20 15.97
C TRP A 48 -2.37 -6.53 17.34
N LYS A 49 -1.53 -5.50 17.44
CA LYS A 49 -1.41 -4.64 18.63
C LYS A 49 -1.62 -3.18 18.24
N PRO A 50 -2.56 -2.45 18.86
CA PRO A 50 -2.73 -1.03 18.56
C PRO A 50 -1.49 -0.23 18.99
N THR A 51 -1.04 0.68 18.14
CA THR A 51 0.11 1.57 18.41
C THR A 51 -0.29 3.04 18.47
N SER A 52 -1.33 3.43 17.73
CA SER A 52 -1.92 4.79 17.76
C SER A 52 -3.40 4.73 17.41
N ALA A 53 -4.20 5.62 18.01
CA ALA A 53 -5.65 5.63 17.84
C ALA A 53 -6.23 7.04 18.02
N GLU A 54 -5.64 8.08 17.43
CA GLU A 54 -6.16 9.46 17.58
C GLU A 54 -7.08 9.88 16.44
N ARG A 55 -6.74 9.54 15.19
CA ARG A 55 -7.52 9.88 13.98
C ARG A 55 -7.62 8.73 13.01
N VAL A 56 -6.51 8.01 12.87
CA VAL A 56 -6.43 6.75 12.15
C VAL A 56 -5.89 5.71 13.10
N LEU A 57 -6.45 4.49 13.05
CA LEU A 57 -5.94 3.39 13.85
C LEU A 57 -4.68 2.85 13.17
N THR A 58 -3.57 2.87 13.90
CA THR A 58 -2.35 2.17 13.52
C THR A 58 -2.20 0.95 14.40
N VAL A 59 -1.89 -0.18 13.78
CA VAL A 59 -1.63 -1.44 14.46
C VAL A 59 -0.28 -2.00 14.05
N ARG A 60 0.30 -2.83 14.90
CA ARG A 60 1.49 -3.62 14.61
C ARG A 60 1.12 -5.09 14.48
N THR A 61 1.53 -5.72 13.39
CA THR A 61 1.29 -7.14 13.11
C THR A 61 2.30 -8.04 13.81
N ALA A 62 2.10 -9.35 13.70
CA ALA A 62 3.03 -10.35 14.26
C ALA A 62 4.43 -10.30 13.62
N THR A 63 4.57 -9.84 12.37
CA THR A 63 5.87 -9.65 11.71
C THR A 63 6.54 -8.32 12.10
N GLY A 64 5.86 -7.53 12.94
CA GLY A 64 6.28 -6.20 13.35
C GLY A 64 6.03 -5.12 12.31
N GLN A 65 5.28 -5.39 11.24
CA GLN A 65 4.86 -4.36 10.29
C GLN A 65 3.86 -3.43 10.98
N GLU A 66 4.01 -2.12 10.79
CA GLU A 66 3.00 -1.15 11.18
C GLU A 66 2.06 -0.93 10.00
N ILE A 67 0.77 -1.01 10.28
CA ILE A 67 -0.31 -0.92 9.31
C ILE A 67 -1.29 0.14 9.78
N GLU A 68 -1.71 0.98 8.85
CA GLU A 68 -2.73 2.00 9.05
C GLU A 68 -4.08 1.52 8.51
N LEU A 69 -5.15 1.74 9.28
CA LEU A 69 -6.53 1.46 8.88
C LEU A 69 -7.27 2.77 8.65
N THR A 70 -7.28 3.24 7.40
CA THR A 70 -7.88 4.50 6.99
C THR A 70 -9.40 4.36 6.86
N PRO A 71 -10.19 5.16 7.60
CA PRO A 71 -11.65 5.11 7.55
C PRO A 71 -12.20 5.73 6.27
N VAL A 72 -13.40 5.32 5.85
CA VAL A 72 -14.13 5.98 4.74
C VAL A 72 -14.51 7.43 5.07
N ARG A 73 -14.58 7.78 6.36
CA ARG A 73 -14.95 9.11 6.85
C ARG A 73 -13.91 9.62 7.83
N GLU A 74 -13.45 10.86 7.66
CA GLU A 74 -12.39 11.52 8.45
C GLU A 74 -12.64 11.62 9.97
N ALA A 75 -13.87 11.36 10.44
CA ALA A 75 -14.27 11.53 11.83
C ALA A 75 -14.67 10.22 12.55
N GLY A 76 -14.30 9.05 12.02
CA GLY A 76 -14.52 7.76 12.67
C GLY A 76 -13.44 6.75 12.32
N TRP A 77 -13.48 5.56 12.89
CA TRP A 77 -12.59 4.44 12.49
C TRP A 77 -13.30 3.38 11.65
N ALA A 78 -14.61 3.53 11.50
CA ALA A 78 -15.48 2.56 10.86
C ALA A 78 -16.46 3.26 9.90
N PRO A 79 -16.76 2.66 8.74
CA PRO A 79 -16.08 1.51 8.15
C PRO A 79 -14.65 1.86 7.68
N VAL A 80 -13.78 0.86 7.56
CA VAL A 80 -12.43 1.00 7.01
C VAL A 80 -12.50 0.95 5.49
N GLY A 81 -11.94 1.98 4.83
CA GLY A 81 -11.90 2.08 3.37
C GLY A 81 -10.59 1.59 2.77
N GLN A 82 -9.52 1.60 3.55
CA GLN A 82 -8.19 1.19 3.12
C GLN A 82 -7.39 0.70 4.33
N LEU A 83 -6.60 -0.33 4.10
CA LEU A 83 -5.53 -0.76 5.00
C LEU A 83 -4.20 -0.58 4.25
N GLY A 84 -3.23 0.13 4.82
CA GLY A 84 -2.01 0.47 4.08
C GLY A 84 -0.74 0.54 4.93
N TRP A 85 0.41 0.35 4.28
CA TRP A 85 1.73 0.55 4.88
C TRP A 85 2.82 0.79 3.85
N THR A 86 3.92 1.40 4.29
CA THR A 86 5.16 1.54 3.52
C THR A 86 6.10 0.37 3.84
N SER A 87 6.57 -0.32 2.81
CA SER A 87 7.54 -1.42 2.95
C SER A 87 8.97 -1.00 2.61
N TRP A 88 9.13 -0.01 1.74
CA TRP A 88 10.46 0.49 1.35
C TRP A 88 10.42 1.96 1.02
N GLU A 89 11.50 2.67 1.32
CA GLU A 89 11.62 4.11 1.07
C GLU A 89 13.10 4.47 0.82
N LEU A 90 13.36 5.24 -0.23
CA LEU A 90 14.69 5.72 -0.60
C LEU A 90 14.67 7.17 -1.02
N TRP A 91 15.58 7.97 -0.48
CA TRP A 91 15.69 9.40 -0.78
C TRP A 91 17.06 9.69 -1.39
N ALA A 92 17.05 10.47 -2.47
CA ALA A 92 18.27 11.07 -3.00
C ALA A 92 18.87 11.99 -1.93
N GLN A 93 20.20 11.95 -1.80
CA GLN A 93 20.94 12.88 -0.94
C GLN A 93 21.45 14.08 -1.76
N HIS A 94 21.59 13.88 -3.06
CA HIS A 94 22.06 14.85 -4.04
C HIS A 94 21.28 14.70 -5.34
N THR A 95 21.15 15.79 -6.10
CA THR A 95 20.34 15.82 -7.34
C THR A 95 20.88 14.91 -8.44
N ASP A 96 22.20 14.65 -8.46
CA ASP A 96 22.83 13.71 -9.39
C ASP A 96 22.47 12.23 -9.11
N GLN A 97 21.79 11.97 -7.99
CA GLN A 97 21.29 10.64 -7.61
C GLN A 97 19.82 10.42 -8.00
N ASN A 98 19.13 11.43 -8.53
CA ASN A 98 17.69 11.34 -8.81
C ASN A 98 17.35 10.19 -9.77
N ASP A 99 18.11 10.04 -10.86
CA ASP A 99 17.91 8.94 -11.83
C ASP A 99 18.22 7.57 -11.21
N GLU A 100 19.21 7.53 -10.32
CA GLU A 100 19.61 6.31 -9.62
C GLU A 100 18.53 5.86 -8.61
N VAL A 101 17.86 6.80 -7.93
CA VAL A 101 16.70 6.50 -7.07
C VAL A 101 15.58 5.87 -7.88
N LEU A 102 15.23 6.42 -9.05
CA LEU A 102 14.19 5.86 -9.91
C LEU A 102 14.54 4.46 -10.41
N ARG A 103 15.80 4.24 -10.82
CA ARG A 103 16.31 2.93 -11.25
C ARG A 103 16.21 1.90 -10.12
N GLN A 104 16.71 2.23 -8.92
CA GLN A 104 16.65 1.34 -7.76
C GLN A 104 15.22 1.05 -7.33
N ALA A 105 14.33 2.04 -7.38
CA ALA A 105 12.92 1.85 -7.04
C ALA A 105 12.26 0.86 -8.01
N ALA A 106 12.47 1.03 -9.32
CA ALA A 106 11.92 0.13 -10.34
C ALA A 106 12.42 -1.32 -10.17
N GLU A 107 13.72 -1.51 -9.89
CA GLU A 107 14.31 -2.83 -9.62
C GLU A 107 13.77 -3.45 -8.33
N THR A 108 13.69 -2.66 -7.26
CA THR A 108 13.16 -3.11 -5.96
C THR A 108 11.70 -3.51 -6.08
N TRP A 109 10.87 -2.71 -6.75
CA TRP A 109 9.48 -3.05 -6.99
C TRP A 109 9.32 -4.33 -7.81
N ALA A 110 10.15 -4.56 -8.83
CA ALA A 110 10.11 -5.81 -9.59
C ALA A 110 10.43 -7.03 -8.69
N ALA A 111 11.39 -6.89 -7.78
CA ALA A 111 11.70 -7.93 -6.79
C ALA A 111 10.54 -8.15 -5.80
N TYR A 112 9.89 -7.08 -5.36
CA TYR A 112 8.69 -7.13 -4.53
C TYR A 112 7.55 -7.86 -5.23
N VAL A 113 7.20 -7.50 -6.47
CA VAL A 113 6.18 -8.19 -7.27
C VAL A 113 6.52 -9.68 -7.40
N ALA A 114 7.79 -10.02 -7.66
CA ALA A 114 8.23 -11.42 -7.76
C ALA A 114 8.05 -12.19 -6.43
N ALA A 115 8.33 -11.57 -5.29
CA ALA A 115 8.18 -12.17 -3.97
C ALA A 115 6.71 -12.34 -3.54
N VAL A 116 5.82 -11.45 -4.00
CA VAL A 116 4.39 -11.48 -3.70
C VAL A 116 3.62 -12.51 -4.54
N ARG A 117 4.06 -12.78 -5.79
CA ARG A 117 3.39 -13.74 -6.70
C ARG A 117 3.10 -15.12 -6.11
N PRO A 118 4.02 -15.77 -5.36
CA PRO A 118 3.72 -17.06 -4.72
C PRO A 118 2.64 -17.00 -3.63
N VAL A 119 2.31 -15.81 -3.12
CA VAL A 119 1.32 -15.60 -2.05
C VAL A 119 -0.05 -15.23 -2.64
N LEU A 120 -0.09 -14.24 -3.54
CA LEU A 120 -1.35 -13.70 -4.09
C LEU A 120 -1.68 -14.20 -5.50
N GLY A 121 -0.81 -15.01 -6.10
CA GLY A 121 -0.92 -15.41 -7.50
C GLY A 121 -0.40 -14.36 -8.48
N GLU A 122 -0.77 -14.53 -9.75
CA GLU A 122 -0.41 -13.56 -10.80
C GLU A 122 -1.22 -12.26 -10.64
N PRO A 123 -0.58 -11.09 -10.78
CA PRO A 123 -1.29 -9.82 -10.70
C PRO A 123 -2.25 -9.66 -11.89
N ALA A 124 -3.42 -9.07 -11.63
CA ALA A 124 -4.36 -8.66 -12.67
C ALA A 124 -3.80 -7.53 -13.55
N PHE A 125 -2.90 -6.72 -12.99
CA PHE A 125 -2.13 -5.70 -13.70
C PHE A 125 -0.76 -5.53 -13.04
N ALA A 126 0.30 -5.34 -13.84
CA ALA A 126 1.61 -4.92 -13.37
C ALA A 126 2.31 -4.08 -14.45
N GLY A 127 2.44 -2.77 -14.23
CA GLY A 127 2.92 -1.85 -15.26
C GLY A 127 3.34 -0.49 -14.73
N ALA A 128 3.84 0.35 -15.64
CA ALA A 128 4.24 1.73 -15.34
C ALA A 128 3.06 2.70 -15.50
N TRP A 129 3.20 3.89 -14.93
CA TRP A 129 2.23 4.99 -14.99
C TRP A 129 1.74 5.35 -16.40
N ASP A 130 2.49 5.05 -17.48
CA ASP A 130 2.14 5.34 -18.87
C ASP A 130 1.68 4.11 -19.67
N ASP A 131 1.55 2.95 -19.00
CA ASP A 131 1.14 1.70 -19.66
C ASP A 131 -0.27 1.86 -20.26
N PRO A 132 -0.46 1.57 -21.56
CA PRO A 132 -1.79 1.61 -22.19
C PRO A 132 -2.83 0.69 -21.54
N ALA A 133 -2.39 -0.37 -20.84
CA ALA A 133 -3.25 -1.29 -20.12
C ALA A 133 -3.46 -0.92 -18.64
N PHE A 134 -2.96 0.23 -18.19
CA PHE A 134 -3.19 0.70 -16.82
C PHE A 134 -4.70 0.81 -16.54
N PRO A 135 -5.20 0.21 -15.44
CA PRO A 135 -6.63 0.17 -15.17
C PRO A 135 -7.19 1.56 -14.88
N GLU A 136 -8.34 1.86 -15.45
CA GLU A 136 -9.05 3.12 -15.22
C GLU A 136 -10.04 2.98 -14.06
N PRO A 137 -10.24 4.04 -13.24
CA PRO A 137 -11.21 4.01 -12.16
C PRO A 137 -12.64 3.84 -12.70
N PRO A 138 -13.47 2.97 -12.11
CA PRO A 138 -14.87 2.79 -12.52
C PRO A 138 -15.76 4.00 -12.18
N HIS A 139 -15.34 4.88 -11.26
CA HIS A 139 -16.06 6.08 -10.86
C HIS A 139 -15.13 7.12 -10.19
N ASP A 140 -15.56 8.38 -10.12
CA ASP A 140 -14.76 9.52 -9.64
C ASP A 140 -14.27 9.42 -8.17
N ARG A 141 -14.88 8.55 -7.35
CA ARG A 141 -14.49 8.33 -5.95
C ARG A 141 -13.68 7.05 -5.72
N HIS A 142 -13.05 6.54 -6.77
CA HIS A 142 -12.27 5.31 -6.68
C HIS A 142 -10.87 5.58 -6.12
N TRP A 143 -10.23 4.55 -5.56
CA TRP A 143 -8.86 4.66 -5.05
C TRP A 143 -7.80 4.73 -6.17
N LEU A 144 -8.17 4.39 -7.40
CA LEU A 144 -7.29 4.56 -8.57
C LEU A 144 -7.26 6.03 -8.99
N VAL A 145 -6.06 6.54 -9.20
CA VAL A 145 -5.84 7.89 -9.75
C VAL A 145 -6.40 7.95 -11.18
N PRO A 146 -7.20 8.98 -11.53
CA PRO A 146 -7.68 9.20 -12.89
C PRO A 146 -6.53 9.31 -13.90
N ARG A 147 -6.79 8.93 -15.16
CA ARG A 147 -5.78 8.97 -16.22
C ARG A 147 -5.05 10.31 -16.36
N GLU A 148 -5.80 11.41 -16.34
CA GLU A 148 -5.24 12.74 -16.55
C GLU A 148 -4.22 13.07 -15.46
N ASP A 149 -4.64 12.96 -14.20
CA ASP A 149 -3.80 13.17 -13.02
C ASP A 149 -2.59 12.21 -13.00
N ARG A 150 -2.78 10.92 -13.28
CA ARG A 150 -1.70 9.93 -13.33
C ARG A 150 -0.63 10.26 -14.38
N LEU A 151 -1.05 10.73 -15.56
CA LEU A 151 -0.13 11.09 -16.63
C LEU A 151 0.57 12.43 -16.36
N GLU A 152 -0.10 13.35 -15.67
CA GLU A 152 0.47 14.64 -15.25
C GLU A 152 1.51 14.45 -14.13
N ASP A 153 1.15 13.73 -13.08
CA ASP A 153 1.95 13.61 -11.86
C ASP A 153 2.91 12.41 -11.88
N THR A 154 2.76 11.50 -12.85
CA THR A 154 3.53 10.25 -12.91
C THR A 154 3.27 9.39 -11.66
N ASP A 155 2.02 9.37 -11.17
CA ASP A 155 1.65 8.78 -9.88
C ASP A 155 0.47 7.78 -10.03
N PRO A 156 0.62 6.50 -9.62
CA PRO A 156 1.86 5.88 -9.16
C PRO A 156 2.82 5.63 -10.32
N TYR A 157 4.13 5.80 -10.08
CA TYR A 157 5.18 5.56 -11.08
C TYR A 157 5.14 4.13 -11.63
N ARG A 158 4.83 3.16 -10.77
CA ARG A 158 4.52 1.77 -11.14
C ARG A 158 3.46 1.22 -10.21
N MET A 159 2.66 0.28 -10.71
CA MET A 159 1.62 -0.38 -9.92
C MET A 159 1.51 -1.85 -10.28
N ALA A 160 1.35 -2.70 -9.27
CA ALA A 160 0.85 -4.05 -9.42
C ALA A 160 -0.42 -4.22 -8.58
N MET A 161 -1.39 -4.97 -9.10
CA MET A 161 -2.71 -5.15 -8.47
C MET A 161 -3.13 -6.61 -8.53
N TRP A 162 -3.61 -7.12 -7.40
CA TRP A 162 -4.20 -8.45 -7.24
C TRP A 162 -5.64 -8.29 -6.77
N ARG A 163 -6.55 -9.04 -7.39
CA ARG A 163 -7.96 -9.11 -6.99
C ARG A 163 -8.26 -10.52 -6.52
N GLU A 164 -8.70 -10.66 -5.28
CA GLU A 164 -9.20 -11.94 -4.80
C GLU A 164 -10.58 -12.23 -5.37
N ASN A 165 -10.88 -13.52 -5.55
CA ASN A 165 -12.17 -13.95 -6.09
C ASN A 165 -13.25 -13.95 -5.00
N GLY A 166 -14.48 -13.59 -5.38
CA GLY A 166 -15.65 -13.69 -4.52
C GLY A 166 -16.11 -12.34 -3.94
N PRO A 167 -17.29 -12.31 -3.31
CA PRO A 167 -17.94 -11.07 -2.86
C PRO A 167 -17.22 -10.39 -1.67
N GLU A 168 -16.32 -11.10 -1.00
CA GLU A 168 -15.51 -10.61 0.12
C GLU A 168 -14.04 -10.41 -0.28
N GLY A 169 -13.70 -10.65 -1.55
CA GLY A 169 -12.33 -10.62 -2.04
C GLY A 169 -11.70 -9.24 -1.93
N ARG A 170 -10.58 -9.14 -1.21
CA ARG A 170 -9.85 -7.87 -1.11
C ARG A 170 -9.12 -7.57 -2.42
N ILE A 171 -8.80 -6.30 -2.60
CA ILE A 171 -7.89 -5.86 -3.65
C ILE A 171 -6.59 -5.45 -2.98
N THR A 172 -5.48 -6.08 -3.37
CA THR A 172 -4.14 -5.71 -2.89
C THR A 172 -3.39 -4.98 -4.00
N VAL A 173 -2.78 -3.85 -3.66
CA VAL A 173 -2.12 -2.94 -4.60
C VAL A 173 -0.73 -2.65 -4.06
N LEU A 174 0.27 -2.79 -4.92
CA LEU A 174 1.65 -2.42 -4.66
C LEU A 174 2.04 -1.28 -5.60
N THR A 175 2.28 -0.09 -5.07
CA THR A 175 2.70 1.08 -5.85
C THR A 175 4.16 1.44 -5.61
N ILE A 176 4.74 2.16 -6.57
CA ILE A 176 5.87 3.04 -6.32
C ILE A 176 5.36 4.46 -6.49
N ASP A 177 5.47 5.26 -5.45
CA ASP A 177 5.15 6.68 -5.50
C ASP A 177 6.47 7.44 -5.45
N VAL A 178 6.66 8.38 -6.37
CA VAL A 178 7.91 9.15 -6.48
C VAL A 178 7.67 10.57 -6.01
N GLY A 179 8.50 11.05 -5.09
CA GLY A 179 8.42 12.42 -4.62
C GLY A 179 8.59 13.41 -5.78
N PRO A 180 7.93 14.59 -5.70
CA PRO A 180 8.10 15.63 -6.70
C PRO A 180 9.57 16.06 -6.75
N ALA A 181 10.12 16.09 -7.96
CA ALA A 181 11.29 16.88 -8.28
C ALA A 181 10.94 17.71 -9.51
N LEU A 182 9.99 18.62 -9.31
CA LEU A 182 9.38 19.48 -10.31
C LEU A 182 10.32 20.64 -10.67
N ASP A 183 11.15 21.08 -9.70
CA ASP A 183 12.09 22.17 -9.87
C ASP A 183 13.57 21.72 -9.91
N PRO A 184 14.45 22.42 -10.68
CA PRO A 184 15.89 22.17 -10.65
C PRO A 184 16.45 22.38 -9.23
N GLY A 185 17.00 21.33 -8.64
CA GLY A 185 17.52 21.36 -7.27
C GLY A 185 16.77 20.46 -6.30
N GLU A 186 15.57 19.98 -6.68
CA GLU A 186 14.78 19.08 -5.84
C GLU A 186 15.33 17.64 -5.84
N LEU A 187 15.23 17.01 -4.67
CA LEU A 187 15.69 15.64 -4.45
C LEU A 187 14.53 14.68 -4.67
N ARG A 188 14.76 13.65 -5.47
CA ARG A 188 13.77 12.58 -5.66
C ARG A 188 13.72 11.69 -4.42
N SER A 189 12.51 11.26 -4.08
CA SER A 189 12.27 10.11 -3.22
C SER A 189 11.49 9.06 -4.01
N ALA A 190 11.55 7.82 -3.56
CA ALA A 190 10.70 6.74 -4.02
C ALA A 190 10.23 5.92 -2.83
N VAL A 191 8.94 5.63 -2.80
CA VAL A 191 8.28 4.91 -1.71
C VAL A 191 7.52 3.73 -2.30
N ILE A 192 7.71 2.54 -1.75
CA ILE A 192 6.89 1.37 -2.08
C ILE A 192 5.83 1.19 -1.01
N ASN A 193 4.59 1.44 -1.42
CA ASN A 193 3.41 1.30 -0.58
C ASN A 193 2.64 0.04 -0.95
N VAL A 194 2.06 -0.58 0.08
CA VAL A 194 1.11 -1.68 -0.07
C VAL A 194 -0.21 -1.21 0.50
N ASN A 195 -1.26 -1.32 -0.31
CA ASN A 195 -2.61 -0.94 0.06
C ASN A 195 -3.56 -2.11 -0.20
N CYS A 196 -4.46 -2.34 0.75
CA CYS A 196 -5.56 -3.29 0.66
C CYS A 196 -6.88 -2.52 0.71
N TYR A 197 -7.75 -2.80 -0.24
CA TYR A 197 -9.08 -2.19 -0.36
C TYR A 197 -10.17 -3.26 -0.20
N PRO A 198 -11.36 -2.86 0.30
CA PRO A 198 -12.53 -3.73 0.27
C PRO A 198 -12.88 -4.12 -1.18
N PRO A 199 -13.66 -5.20 -1.38
CA PRO A 199 -14.16 -5.58 -2.69
C PRO A 199 -14.89 -4.40 -3.37
N GLU A 200 -14.61 -4.21 -4.66
CA GLU A 200 -15.38 -3.29 -5.51
C GLU A 200 -16.85 -3.76 -5.51
N ALA A 201 -17.78 -2.89 -5.14
CA ALA A 201 -19.21 -3.20 -5.25
C ALA A 201 -19.58 -3.33 -6.73
N VAL A 202 -20.13 -4.49 -7.12
CA VAL A 202 -20.65 -4.77 -8.47
C VAL A 202 -21.94 -4.00 -8.72
#